data_AF-A0A928AIC1-F1
#
_entry.id   AF-A0A928AIC1-F1
#
_cell.length_a   1.000
_cell.length_b   1.000
_cell.length_c   1.000
_cell.angle_alpha   90.00
_cell.angle_beta   90.00
_cell.angle_gamma   90.00
#
_symmetry.space_group_name_H-M   'P 1'
#
loop_
_entity.id
_entity.type
_entity.pdbx_description
1 polymer ?
#
loop_
_entity_poly.entity_id
_entity_poly.type
_entity_poly.pdbx_seq_one_letter_code
_entity_poly.pdbx_strand_id
1 'polypeptide(L)'
;MTRREQLLCRTVFGNIRDAQAQRIVRQLFDIGLIDIKVCERLAIHNLTEQLFRQGVARCEALRQVAERLCISYEKARNCYYSPLKTSIHELANSNQ
;
A
#
# COMPACT_ATOMS: atom_id res chain seq x y z
N MET A 1 -3.81 18.03 7.46
CA MET A 1 -3.35 17.35 8.70
C MET A 1 -3.63 18.22 9.92
N THR A 2 -4.11 17.64 11.01
CA THR A 2 -4.34 18.32 12.30
C THR A 2 -3.04 18.47 13.11
N ARG A 3 -3.01 19.39 14.09
CA ARG A 3 -1.86 19.56 15.02
C ARG A 3 -1.50 18.26 15.76
N ARG A 4 -2.51 17.44 16.07
CA ARG A 4 -2.34 16.11 16.67
C ARG A 4 -1.62 15.16 15.72
N GLU A 5 -2.02 15.11 14.44
CA GLU A 5 -1.35 14.29 13.42
C GLU A 5 0.12 14.69 13.22
N GLN A 6 0.41 16.00 13.19
CA GLN A 6 1.79 16.49 13.07
C GLN A 6 2.67 16.04 14.25
N LEU A 7 2.16 16.11 15.47
CA LEU A 7 2.86 15.65 16.66
C LEU A 7 3.11 14.13 16.61
N LEU A 8 2.09 13.35 16.22
CA LEU A 8 2.21 11.91 16.04
C LEU A 8 3.26 11.55 14.99
N CYS A 9 3.25 12.21 13.83
CA CYS A 9 4.28 12.02 12.80
C CYS A 9 5.66 12.30 13.36
N ARG A 10 5.87 13.42 14.06
CA ARG A 10 7.18 13.78 14.63
C ARG A 10 7.68 12.76 15.64
N THR A 11 6.78 12.23 16.49
CA THR A 11 7.09 11.16 17.45
C THR A 11 7.49 9.87 16.73
N VAL A 12 6.74 9.46 15.71
CA VAL A 12 7.05 8.26 14.91
C VAL A 12 8.38 8.43 14.17
N PHE A 13 8.61 9.57 13.50
CA PHE A 13 9.86 9.88 12.79
C PHE A 13 11.08 9.96 13.71
N GLY A 14 10.92 10.39 14.96
CA GLY A 14 12.01 10.43 15.95
C GLY A 14 12.58 9.04 16.25
N ASN A 15 11.72 8.01 16.26
CA ASN A 15 12.10 6.61 16.52
C ASN A 15 12.76 5.92 15.30
N ILE A 16 12.79 6.59 14.15
CA ILE A 16 13.11 6.00 12.85
C ILE A 16 14.50 6.43 12.32
N ARG A 17 15.14 7.43 12.93
CA ARG A 17 16.42 7.97 12.44
C ARG A 17 17.50 6.87 12.34
N ASP A 18 18.23 6.90 11.22
CA ASP A 18 19.38 6.04 10.87
C ASP A 18 19.12 4.56 10.54
N ALA A 19 17.87 4.17 10.25
CA ALA A 19 17.55 2.82 9.77
C ALA A 19 17.28 2.76 8.26
N GLN A 20 17.67 1.65 7.63
CA GLN A 20 17.32 1.35 6.24
C GLN A 20 15.79 1.23 6.09
N ALA A 21 15.22 1.82 5.03
CA ALA A 21 13.76 1.93 4.83
C ALA A 21 12.98 0.61 5.02
N GLN A 22 13.53 -0.52 4.56
CA GLN A 22 12.92 -1.84 4.73
C GLN A 22 12.83 -2.27 6.20
N ARG A 23 13.87 -1.98 7.01
CA ARG A 23 13.89 -2.33 8.44
C ARG A 23 12.83 -1.55 9.20
N ILE A 24 12.66 -0.27 8.88
CA ILE A 24 11.65 0.60 9.49
C ILE A 24 10.25 0.08 9.17
N VAL A 25 9.96 -0.19 7.90
CA VAL A 25 8.64 -0.70 7.48
C VAL A 25 8.32 -2.01 8.20
N ARG A 26 9.31 -2.92 8.33
CA ARG A 26 9.15 -4.15 9.10
C ARG A 26 8.86 -3.88 10.58
N GLN A 27 9.62 -2.98 11.22
CA GLN A 27 9.36 -2.59 12.62
C GLN A 27 7.96 -1.98 12.80
N LEU A 28 7.50 -1.18 11.84
CA LEU A 28 6.16 -0.60 11.87
C LEU A 28 5.05 -1.65 11.70
N PHE A 29 5.30 -2.72 10.93
CA PHE A 29 4.42 -3.89 10.89
C PHE A 29 4.40 -4.63 12.23
N ASP A 30 5.58 -4.90 12.81
CA ASP A 30 5.70 -5.68 14.05
C ASP A 30 5.00 -4.98 15.24
N ILE A 31 5.03 -3.65 15.31
CA ILE A 31 4.33 -2.87 16.35
C ILE A 31 2.87 -2.51 16.00
N GLY A 32 2.36 -2.98 14.84
CA GLY A 32 0.97 -2.81 14.44
C GLY A 32 0.57 -1.40 13.97
N LEU A 33 1.54 -0.54 13.63
CA LEU A 33 1.27 0.81 13.10
C LEU A 33 0.89 0.80 11.61
N ILE A 34 1.21 -0.28 10.89
CA ILE A 34 0.82 -0.46 9.48
C ILE A 34 -0.11 -1.66 9.36
N ASP A 35 -1.27 -1.44 8.74
CA ASP A 35 -2.22 -2.51 8.42
C ASP A 35 -1.77 -3.26 7.16
N ILE A 36 -1.38 -4.53 7.34
CA ILE A 36 -0.99 -5.45 6.26
C ILE A 36 -2.06 -5.55 5.18
N LYS A 37 -3.35 -5.53 5.53
CA LYS A 37 -4.45 -5.64 4.56
C LYS A 37 -4.53 -4.39 3.67
N VAL A 38 -4.25 -3.22 4.23
CA VAL A 38 -4.21 -1.97 3.45
C VAL A 38 -3.00 -1.97 2.53
N CYS A 39 -1.83 -2.41 3.00
CA CYS A 39 -0.63 -2.54 2.18
C CYS A 39 -0.80 -3.56 1.05
N GLU A 40 -1.44 -4.70 1.31
CA GLU A 40 -1.72 -5.72 0.30
C GLU A 40 -2.63 -5.15 -0.81
N ARG A 41 -3.69 -4.43 -0.45
CA ARG A 41 -4.56 -3.75 -1.42
C ARG A 41 -3.80 -2.73 -2.26
N LEU A 42 -2.98 -1.89 -1.61
CA LEU A 42 -2.11 -0.94 -2.30
C LEU A 42 -1.18 -1.63 -3.29
N ALA A 43 -0.53 -2.72 -2.89
CA ALA A 43 0.35 -3.50 -3.74
C ALA A 43 -0.40 -4.08 -4.95
N ILE A 44 -1.59 -4.65 -4.74
CA ILE A 44 -2.44 -5.18 -5.81
C ILE A 44 -2.75 -4.08 -6.83
N HIS A 45 -3.19 -2.90 -6.39
CA HIS A 45 -3.49 -1.78 -7.29
C HIS A 45 -2.24 -1.31 -8.05
N ASN A 46 -1.16 -0.99 -7.35
CA ASN A 46 0.04 -0.42 -7.97
C ASN A 46 0.66 -1.38 -9.00
N LEU A 47 0.77 -2.66 -8.66
CA LEU A 47 1.33 -3.66 -9.56
C LEU A 47 0.42 -3.92 -10.77
N THR A 48 -0.90 -3.95 -10.56
CA THR A 48 -1.87 -4.13 -11.67
C THR A 48 -1.82 -2.94 -12.63
N GLU A 49 -1.81 -1.71 -12.10
CA GLU A 49 -1.70 -0.50 -12.93
C GLU A 49 -0.35 -0.40 -13.65
N GLN A 50 0.75 -0.80 -13.01
CA GLN A 50 2.05 -0.87 -13.65
C GLN A 50 2.04 -1.82 -14.85
N LEU A 51 1.51 -3.04 -14.69
CA LEU A 51 1.41 -4.02 -15.78
C LEU A 51 0.47 -3.53 -16.89
N PHE A 52 -0.63 -2.88 -16.51
CA PHE A 52 -1.56 -2.29 -17.48
C PHE A 52 -0.88 -1.20 -18.32
N ARG A 53 -0.07 -0.32 -17.70
CA ARG A 53 0.74 0.69 -18.43
C ARG A 53 1.79 0.06 -19.35
N GLN A 54 2.23 -1.15 -19.05
CA GLN A 54 3.13 -1.94 -19.91
C GLN A 54 2.40 -2.65 -21.06
N GLY A 55 1.09 -2.45 -21.20
CA GLY A 55 0.27 -3.04 -22.26
C GLY A 55 -0.32 -4.40 -21.93
N VAL A 56 -0.15 -4.89 -20.69
CA VAL A 56 -0.75 -6.17 -20.27
C VAL A 56 -2.25 -5.98 -20.04
N ALA A 57 -3.06 -6.87 -20.62
CA ALA A 57 -4.51 -6.87 -20.40
C ALA A 57 -4.85 -7.04 -18.91
N ARG A 58 -5.87 -6.32 -18.42
CA ARG A 58 -6.17 -6.20 -16.99
C ARG A 58 -6.39 -7.56 -16.28
N CYS A 59 -7.05 -8.52 -16.92
CA CYS A 59 -7.24 -9.86 -16.34
C CYS A 59 -5.90 -10.62 -16.17
N GLU A 60 -5.01 -10.48 -17.15
CA GLU A 60 -3.69 -11.12 -17.12
C GLU A 60 -2.77 -10.44 -16.10
N ALA A 61 -2.86 -9.10 -16.00
CA ALA A 61 -2.18 -8.34 -14.96
C ALA A 61 -2.60 -8.80 -13.55
N LEU A 62 -3.90 -8.97 -13.31
CA LEU A 62 -4.42 -9.46 -12.02
C LEU A 62 -3.96 -10.89 -11.71
N ARG A 63 -3.86 -11.77 -12.70
CA ARG A 63 -3.32 -13.12 -12.53
C ARG A 63 -1.85 -13.10 -12.14
N GLN A 64 -1.03 -12.33 -12.85
CA GLN A 64 0.39 -12.18 -12.52
C GLN A 64 0.60 -11.56 -11.13
N VAL A 65 -0.24 -10.59 -10.74
CA VAL A 65 -0.21 -10.01 -9.38
C VAL A 65 -0.58 -11.04 -8.33
N ALA A 66 -1.60 -11.85 -8.57
CA ALA A 66 -2.02 -12.92 -7.65
C ALA A 66 -0.88 -13.93 -7.42
N GLU A 67 -0.17 -14.33 -8.49
CA GLU A 67 1.00 -15.20 -8.42
C GLU A 67 2.16 -14.56 -7.64
N ARG A 68 2.50 -13.29 -7.95
CA ARG A 68 3.59 -12.57 -7.26
C ARG A 68 3.35 -12.37 -5.77
N LEU A 69 2.09 -12.21 -5.38
CA LEU A 69 1.69 -12.01 -3.98
C LEU A 69 1.25 -13.30 -3.28
N CYS A 70 1.31 -14.45 -3.96
CA CYS A 70 0.85 -15.75 -3.45
C CYS A 70 -0.60 -15.73 -2.91
N ILE A 71 -1.50 -15.04 -3.61
CA ILE A 71 -2.93 -14.96 -3.27
C ILE A 71 -3.78 -15.59 -4.38
N SER A 72 -5.05 -15.87 -4.09
CA SER A 72 -5.97 -16.31 -5.13
C SER A 72 -6.29 -15.17 -6.10
N TYR A 73 -6.52 -15.53 -7.37
CA TYR A 73 -7.00 -14.58 -8.38
C TYR A 73 -8.27 -13.85 -7.93
N GLU A 74 -9.21 -14.57 -7.32
CA GLU A 74 -10.45 -13.97 -6.79
C GLU A 74 -10.18 -12.94 -5.70
N LYS A 75 -9.20 -13.18 -4.82
CA LYS A 75 -8.81 -12.19 -3.81
C LYS A 75 -8.23 -10.94 -4.48
N ALA A 76 -7.32 -11.10 -5.44
CA ALA A 76 -6.74 -9.98 -6.19
C ALA A 76 -7.83 -9.17 -6.92
N ARG A 77 -8.72 -9.86 -7.64
CA ARG A 77 -9.85 -9.27 -8.35
C ARG A 77 -10.79 -8.51 -7.42
N ASN A 78 -11.24 -9.14 -6.34
CA ASN A 78 -12.15 -8.52 -5.38
C ASN A 78 -11.49 -7.31 -4.71
N CYS A 79 -10.22 -7.40 -4.33
CA CYS A 79 -9.47 -6.28 -3.76
C CYS A 79 -9.35 -5.10 -4.74
N TYR A 80 -9.05 -5.37 -6.01
CA TYR A 80 -8.85 -4.33 -7.01
C TYR A 80 -10.14 -3.60 -7.41
N TYR A 81 -11.27 -4.31 -7.51
CA TYR A 81 -12.54 -3.69 -7.87
C TYR A 81 -13.37 -3.21 -6.67
N SER A 82 -13.02 -3.62 -5.45
CA SER A 82 -13.67 -3.07 -4.26
C SER A 82 -13.21 -1.64 -4.00
N PRO A 83 -14.13 -0.69 -3.76
CA PRO A 83 -13.73 0.65 -3.38
C PRO A 83 -12.91 0.59 -2.09
N LEU A 84 -11.74 1.23 -2.11
CA LEU A 84 -11.02 1.59 -0.90
C LEU A 84 -11.96 2.49 -0.09
N LYS A 85 -12.43 2.03 1.07
CA LYS A 85 -13.02 2.94 2.07
C LYS A 85 -11.90 3.90 2.47
N THR A 86 -11.87 5.09 1.83
CA THR A 86 -11.33 6.40 2.28
C THR A 86 -10.11 6.31 3.21
N SER A 87 -8.86 6.59 2.83
CA SER A 87 -8.29 7.90 2.44
C SER A 87 -6.88 7.73 1.83
N ILE A 88 -6.75 7.11 0.65
CA ILE A 88 -5.45 7.13 -0.08
C ILE A 88 -5.47 8.15 -1.22
N HIS A 89 -6.65 8.40 -1.83
CA HIS A 89 -6.80 9.47 -2.82
C HIS A 89 -6.48 10.87 -2.26
N GLU A 90 -6.66 11.10 -0.95
CA GLU A 90 -6.23 12.34 -0.28
C GLU A 90 -4.71 12.42 -0.09
N LEU A 91 -4.03 11.28 0.10
CA LEU A 91 -2.58 11.20 0.28
C LEU A 91 -1.82 11.38 -1.04
N ALA A 92 -2.39 10.94 -2.17
CA ALA A 92 -1.80 11.12 -3.49
C ALA A 92 -1.90 12.58 -4.00
N ASN A 93 -2.98 13.31 -3.63
CA ASN A 93 -3.20 14.70 -4.05
C ASN A 93 -2.65 15.76 -3.09
N SER A 94 -2.07 15.37 -1.94
CA SER A 94 -1.44 16.32 -1.00
C SER A 94 0.04 16.61 -1.31
N ASN A 95 0.59 16.02 -2.37
CA ASN A 95 1.98 16.23 -2.82
C ASN A 95 2.06 17.01 -4.16
N GLN A 96 1.00 17.74 -4.51
CA GLN A 96 0.95 18.65 -5.66
C GLN A 96 0.63 20.07 -5.17
#